data_AF-A0A1J7HQA6-F1
#
_entry.id   AF-A0A1J7HQA6-F1
#
_cell.length_a   1.000
_cell.length_b   1.000
_cell.length_c   1.000
_cell.angle_alpha   90.00
_cell.angle_beta   90.00
_cell.angle_gamma   90.00
#
_symmetry.space_group_name_H-M   'P 1'
#
loop_
_entity.id
_entity.type
_entity.pdbx_description
1 polymer ?
#
loop_
_entity_poly.entity_id
_entity_poly.type
_entity_poly.pdbx_seq_one_letter_code
_entity_poly.pdbx_strand_id
1 'polypeptide(L)'
;MFGVVFPNRSFPMDISSFSQIDTFHWILDMNTFVGEAYDQVREICIFLLNSFTLPPDKALAVYIQSPGSPFVFVGAVTVARPSAVLSLPWPDPGCSDGSGQLQLTADAQLLTAKIGVSVEDLASLPSLDVAAEKRIERLAMKVGENLFNFMQSFCGVDGSKLIVPMDILDRWFKKFQERAKRDPEYLKGFAL
;
A
#
# COMPACT_ATOMS: atom_id res chain seq x y z
N MET A 1 -11.50 6.99 19.43
CA MET A 1 -10.21 7.49 18.92
C MET A 1 -10.04 7.07 17.46
N PHE A 2 -9.95 5.77 17.15
CA PHE A 2 -10.04 5.26 15.78
C PHE A 2 -10.48 3.78 15.77
N GLY A 3 -10.91 3.29 14.61
CA GLY A 3 -11.18 1.90 14.30
C GLY A 3 -10.50 1.50 12.99
N VAL A 4 -10.26 0.21 12.83
CA VAL A 4 -9.56 -0.37 11.68
C VAL A 4 -10.32 -1.57 11.14
N VAL A 5 -10.39 -1.70 9.82
CA VAL A 5 -10.94 -2.86 9.11
C VAL A 5 -9.95 -3.28 8.04
N PHE A 6 -9.69 -4.58 7.94
CA PHE A 6 -8.98 -5.18 6.82
C PHE A 6 -10.00 -5.76 5.84
N PRO A 7 -10.16 -5.16 4.64
CA PRO A 7 -11.18 -5.59 3.69
C PRO A 7 -11.08 -7.08 3.38
N ASN A 8 -12.22 -7.79 3.46
CA ASN A 8 -12.33 -9.24 3.24
C ASN A 8 -11.54 -10.13 4.21
N ARG A 9 -10.88 -9.57 5.23
CA ARG A 9 -10.02 -10.32 6.16
C ARG A 9 -10.44 -10.21 7.62
N SER A 10 -10.99 -9.05 8.03
CA SER A 10 -11.35 -8.81 9.43
C SER A 10 -12.73 -8.20 9.59
N PHE A 11 -13.29 -8.36 10.79
CA PHE A 11 -14.35 -7.49 11.29
C PHE A 11 -13.75 -6.13 11.70
N PRO A 12 -14.58 -5.09 11.92
CA PRO A 12 -14.11 -3.84 12.51
C PRO A 12 -13.46 -4.08 13.87
N MET A 13 -12.18 -3.73 13.95
CA MET A 13 -11.35 -3.78 15.15
C MET A 13 -11.28 -2.37 15.74
N ASP A 14 -11.38 -2.28 17.06
CA ASP A 14 -11.21 -1.03 17.77
C ASP A 14 -9.78 -0.91 18.31
N ILE A 15 -9.52 0.20 19.00
CA ILE A 15 -8.22 0.47 19.63
C ILE A 15 -7.78 -0.60 20.63
N SER A 16 -8.71 -1.38 21.21
CA SER A 16 -8.37 -2.43 22.18
C SER A 16 -7.62 -3.61 21.54
N SER A 17 -7.74 -3.75 20.22
CA SER A 17 -7.00 -4.75 19.46
C SER A 17 -5.52 -4.37 19.24
N PHE A 18 -5.13 -3.14 19.57
CA PHE A 18 -3.76 -2.65 19.43
C PHE A 18 -3.05 -2.63 20.78
N SER A 19 -1.77 -2.96 20.78
CA SER A 19 -0.90 -2.73 21.92
C SER A 19 -0.52 -1.24 21.99
N GLN A 20 -0.95 -0.56 23.04
CA GLN A 20 -0.58 0.84 23.28
C GLN A 20 0.83 0.89 23.86
N ILE A 21 1.76 1.50 23.12
CA ILE A 21 3.15 1.66 23.56
C ILE A 21 3.33 2.98 24.30
N ASP A 22 2.59 4.01 23.87
CA ASP A 22 2.59 5.34 24.45
C ASP A 22 1.21 5.99 24.28
N THR A 23 1.01 7.14 24.91
CA THR A 23 -0.23 7.93 24.87
C THR A 23 -0.71 8.21 23.44
N PHE A 24 0.22 8.34 22.49
CA PHE A 24 -0.05 8.67 21.09
C PHE A 24 0.37 7.58 20.09
N HIS A 25 0.77 6.39 20.55
CA HIS A 25 1.33 5.33 19.70
C HIS A 25 0.71 3.97 20.00
N TRP A 26 0.23 3.31 18.94
CA TRP A 26 -0.40 1.98 18.98
C TRP A 26 0.21 1.07 17.93
N ILE A 27 0.44 -0.19 18.28
CA ILE A 27 0.96 -1.21 17.36
C ILE A 27 0.02 -2.41 17.31
N LEU A 28 -0.31 -2.82 16.08
CA LEU A 28 -0.94 -4.10 15.77
C LEU A 28 0.10 -5.05 15.20
N ASP A 29 0.21 -6.22 15.83
CA ASP A 29 1.03 -7.32 15.34
C ASP A 29 0.22 -8.15 14.34
N MET A 30 0.79 -8.41 13.15
CA MET A 30 0.10 -9.19 12.11
C MET A 30 -0.06 -10.68 12.46
N ASN A 31 0.63 -11.18 13.49
CA ASN A 31 0.35 -12.51 14.05
C ASN A 31 -1.09 -12.65 14.60
N THR A 32 -1.80 -11.53 14.79
CA THR A 32 -3.24 -11.54 15.11
C THR A 32 -4.07 -12.24 14.01
N PHE A 33 -3.61 -12.21 12.75
CA PHE A 33 -4.24 -12.90 11.63
C PHE A 33 -3.68 -14.32 11.47
N VAL A 34 -4.04 -15.21 12.39
CA VAL A 34 -3.58 -16.61 12.35
C VAL A 34 -4.02 -17.29 11.05
N GLY A 35 -3.05 -17.73 10.24
CA GLY A 35 -3.29 -18.48 9.00
C GLY A 35 -3.21 -17.66 7.71
N GLU A 36 -3.04 -16.34 7.79
CA GLU A 36 -2.76 -15.49 6.62
C GLU A 36 -1.33 -14.95 6.67
N ALA A 37 -0.68 -14.94 5.51
CA ALA A 37 0.62 -14.30 5.39
C ALA A 37 0.43 -12.78 5.26
N TYR A 38 1.29 -11.99 5.91
CA TYR A 38 1.13 -10.54 5.99
C TYR A 38 1.10 -9.85 4.62
N ASP A 39 1.78 -10.41 3.62
CA ASP A 39 1.84 -9.93 2.24
C ASP A 39 0.47 -10.01 1.51
N GLN A 40 -0.44 -10.84 2.02
CA GLN A 40 -1.81 -10.93 1.50
C GLN A 40 -2.69 -9.77 1.98
N VAL A 41 -2.27 -9.05 3.02
CA VAL A 41 -3.00 -7.89 3.57
C VAL A 41 -2.59 -6.64 2.83
N ARG A 42 -3.29 -6.34 1.73
CA ARG A 42 -2.92 -5.23 0.81
C ARG A 42 -3.57 -3.91 1.13
N GLU A 43 -4.65 -3.90 1.90
CA GLU A 43 -5.45 -2.71 2.17
C GLU A 43 -5.85 -2.67 3.65
N ILE A 44 -5.88 -1.47 4.19
CA ILE A 44 -6.39 -1.17 5.52
C ILE A 44 -7.36 0.01 5.42
N CYS A 45 -8.54 -0.14 6.00
CA CYS A 45 -9.48 0.95 6.19
C CYS A 45 -9.34 1.45 7.63
N ILE A 46 -8.91 2.70 7.79
CA ILE A 46 -8.83 3.36 9.10
C ILE A 46 -9.86 4.49 9.15
N PHE A 47 -10.54 4.62 10.29
CA PHE A 47 -11.57 5.63 10.49
C PHE A 47 -11.64 6.12 11.93
N LEU A 48 -12.01 7.39 12.11
CA LEU A 48 -12.22 8.00 13.42
C LEU A 48 -13.64 7.65 13.92
N LEU A 49 -13.72 7.08 15.13
CA LEU A 49 -15.01 6.66 15.71
C LEU A 49 -15.87 7.85 16.17
N ASN A 50 -15.24 8.93 16.65
CA ASN A 50 -15.91 10.18 17.06
C ASN A 50 -15.09 11.36 16.52
N SER A 51 -15.74 12.36 15.94
CA SER A 51 -15.12 13.59 15.40
C SER A 51 -14.53 14.54 16.46
N PHE A 52 -14.68 14.21 17.75
CA PHE A 52 -14.34 15.10 18.87
C PHE A 52 -13.00 14.78 19.55
N THR A 53 -12.24 13.77 19.10
CA THR A 53 -11.04 13.30 19.82
C THR A 53 -9.71 13.75 19.22
N LEU A 54 -9.68 14.32 18.01
CA LEU A 54 -8.44 14.73 17.36
C LEU A 54 -8.44 16.25 17.16
N PRO A 55 -7.45 16.98 17.69
CA PRO A 55 -7.26 18.40 17.38
C PRO A 55 -7.15 18.65 15.86
N PRO A 56 -7.57 19.81 15.35
CA PRO A 56 -7.59 20.09 13.90
C PRO A 56 -6.19 20.18 13.27
N ASP A 57 -5.17 20.48 14.07
CA ASP A 57 -3.74 20.48 13.74
C ASP A 57 -3.10 19.09 13.79
N LYS A 58 -3.84 18.07 14.24
CA LYS A 58 -3.33 16.71 14.36
C LYS A 58 -3.94 15.75 13.35
N ALA A 59 -3.16 14.75 13.01
CA ALA A 59 -3.49 13.67 12.10
C ALA A 59 -3.14 12.34 12.75
N LEU A 60 -3.90 11.31 12.40
CA LEU A 60 -3.62 9.95 12.79
C LEU A 60 -2.88 9.27 11.63
N ALA A 61 -1.58 9.13 11.77
CA ALA A 61 -0.68 8.55 10.78
C ALA A 61 -0.62 7.02 10.93
N VAL A 62 -0.50 6.34 9.79
CA VAL A 62 -0.40 4.88 9.68
C VAL A 62 0.94 4.54 9.07
N TYR A 63 1.65 3.64 9.75
CA TYR A 63 2.96 3.13 9.39
C TYR A 63 2.91 1.61 9.25
N ILE A 64 3.73 1.07 8.34
CA ILE A 64 3.93 -0.37 8.19
C ILE A 64 5.39 -0.73 8.35
N GLN A 65 5.62 -1.91 8.90
CA GLN A 65 6.93 -2.52 9.03
C GLN A 65 6.83 -3.98 8.56
N SER A 66 7.70 -4.38 7.63
CA SER A 66 7.93 -5.78 7.36
C SER A 66 9.01 -6.34 8.29
N PRO A 67 9.08 -7.67 8.46
CA PRO A 67 10.13 -8.34 9.24
C PRO A 67 11.54 -7.84 8.90
N GLY A 68 12.18 -7.11 9.84
CA GLY A 68 13.54 -6.59 9.66
C GLY A 68 13.67 -5.27 8.89
N SER A 69 12.57 -4.62 8.50
CA SER A 69 12.59 -3.29 7.86
C SER A 69 12.34 -2.15 8.88
N PRO A 70 12.65 -0.89 8.52
CA PRO A 70 12.13 0.27 9.25
C PRO A 70 10.62 0.45 9.01
N PHE A 71 9.98 1.26 9.85
CA PHE A 71 8.60 1.72 9.63
C PHE A 71 8.52 2.71 8.47
N VAL A 72 7.56 2.50 7.58
CA VAL A 72 7.31 3.34 6.41
C VAL A 72 5.93 3.98 6.54
N PHE A 73 5.85 5.29 6.33
CA PHE A 73 4.59 6.03 6.32
C PHE A 73 3.74 5.62 5.12
N VAL A 74 2.46 5.32 5.36
CA VAL A 74 1.51 4.91 4.31
C VAL A 74 0.47 5.98 4.03
N GLY A 75 -0.02 6.61 5.10
CA GLY A 75 -1.09 7.61 4.99
C GLY A 75 -1.57 8.04 6.36
N ALA A 76 -2.50 8.98 6.38
CA ALA A 76 -3.08 9.50 7.61
C ALA A 76 -4.56 9.85 7.44
N VAL A 77 -5.27 9.92 8.55
CA VAL A 77 -6.64 10.45 8.63
C VAL A 77 -6.68 11.69 9.52
N THR A 78 -7.57 12.61 9.17
CA THR A 78 -7.72 13.91 9.84
C THR A 78 -9.18 14.14 10.20
N VAL A 79 -9.49 15.21 10.93
CA VAL A 79 -10.90 15.56 11.20
C VAL A 79 -11.67 15.88 9.92
N ALA A 80 -11.03 16.55 8.95
CA ALA A 80 -11.63 16.87 7.65
C ALA A 80 -11.84 15.62 6.78
N ARG A 81 -10.96 14.62 6.92
CA ARG A 81 -11.04 13.33 6.24
C ARG A 81 -11.00 12.21 7.28
N PRO A 82 -12.14 11.91 7.93
CA PRO A 82 -12.19 11.04 9.12
C PRO A 82 -12.00 9.56 8.79
N SER A 83 -11.93 9.18 7.51
CA SER A 83 -11.68 7.80 7.09
C SER A 83 -10.88 7.74 5.80
N ALA A 84 -10.03 6.73 5.67
CA ALA A 84 -9.30 6.44 4.44
C ALA A 84 -9.07 4.94 4.29
N VAL A 85 -9.16 4.47 3.03
CA VAL A 85 -8.63 3.17 2.63
C VAL A 85 -7.22 3.39 2.11
N LEU A 86 -6.25 2.77 2.77
CA LEU A 86 -4.83 2.90 2.50
C LEU A 86 -4.31 1.57 1.96
N SER A 87 -3.61 1.60 0.83
CA SER A 87 -2.87 0.44 0.33
C SER A 87 -1.61 0.23 1.16
N LEU A 88 -1.27 -1.01 1.48
CA LEU A 88 -0.12 -1.39 2.29
C LEU A 88 0.99 -1.97 1.39
N PRO A 89 1.91 -1.14 0.87
CA PRO A 89 3.07 -1.63 0.13
C PRO A 89 4.11 -2.16 1.11
N TRP A 90 3.99 -3.43 1.50
CA TRP A 90 4.94 -4.07 2.41
C TRP A 90 6.38 -3.91 1.89
N PRO A 91 7.28 -3.31 2.66
CA PRO A 91 8.68 -3.18 2.24
C PRO A 91 9.33 -4.55 2.14
N ASP A 92 10.21 -4.73 1.15
CA ASP A 92 10.90 -6.01 0.97
C ASP A 92 11.78 -6.32 2.20
N PRO A 93 11.65 -7.52 2.81
CA PRO A 93 12.45 -7.92 3.96
C PRO A 93 13.90 -8.21 3.50
N GLY A 94 14.71 -7.16 3.35
CA GLY A 94 16.10 -7.26 2.94
C GLY A 94 16.68 -6.08 2.17
N CYS A 95 15.87 -5.09 1.77
CA CYS A 95 16.38 -3.91 1.06
C CYS A 95 16.63 -2.74 2.04
N SER A 96 17.69 -2.83 2.84
CA SER A 96 18.27 -1.65 3.51
C SER A 96 19.35 -1.07 2.60
N ASP A 97 19.02 0.02 1.92
CA ASP A 97 19.94 0.79 1.10
C ASP A 97 20.90 1.58 2.00
N GLY A 98 22.15 1.12 2.11
CA GLY A 98 23.30 1.92 2.56
C GLY A 98 23.53 2.11 4.07
N SER A 99 24.57 1.44 4.57
CA SER A 99 25.34 1.67 5.82
C SER A 99 24.84 1.03 7.12
N GLY A 100 25.70 0.17 7.70
CA GLY A 100 25.68 -0.14 9.13
C GLY A 100 25.49 -1.61 9.46
N GLN A 101 26.62 -2.32 9.56
CA GLN A 101 26.88 -3.47 10.44
C GLN A 101 25.75 -4.50 10.69
N LEU A 102 26.03 -5.72 10.24
CA LEU A 102 25.72 -6.95 10.96
C LEU A 102 26.00 -6.76 12.46
N GLN A 103 24.95 -6.52 13.26
CA GLN A 103 25.01 -6.73 14.69
C GLN A 103 24.02 -7.85 15.03
N LEU A 104 24.57 -9.06 15.05
CA LEU A 104 24.03 -10.20 15.76
C LEU A 104 23.89 -9.82 17.24
N THR A 105 22.69 -9.41 17.65
CA THR A 105 22.28 -9.48 19.04
C THR A 105 20.94 -10.19 19.11
N ALA A 106 21.01 -11.36 19.77
CA ALA A 106 19.96 -12.23 20.22
C ALA A 106 18.64 -11.52 20.56
N ASP A 107 17.63 -11.78 19.74
CA ASP A 107 16.33 -12.22 20.22
C ASP A 107 15.61 -12.83 19.01
N ALA A 108 15.49 -14.16 19.00
CA ALA A 108 14.66 -14.87 18.03
C ALA A 108 13.18 -14.65 18.36
N GLN A 109 12.75 -13.38 18.38
CA GLN A 109 11.34 -13.03 18.30
C GLN A 109 10.93 -13.28 16.85
N LEU A 110 9.92 -14.11 16.65
CA LEU A 110 9.28 -14.35 15.35
C LEU A 110 9.10 -13.00 14.66
N LEU A 111 9.92 -12.70 13.66
CA LEU A 111 9.89 -11.40 12.98
C LEU A 111 8.57 -11.35 12.20
N THR A 112 7.60 -10.68 12.78
CA THR A 112 6.24 -10.51 12.30
C THR A 112 6.08 -9.08 11.81
N ALA A 113 5.30 -8.91 10.74
CA ALA A 113 4.98 -7.59 10.24
C ALA A 113 4.14 -6.82 11.27
N LYS A 114 4.31 -5.51 11.33
CA LYS A 114 3.62 -4.65 12.29
C LYS A 114 2.98 -3.46 11.59
N ILE A 115 1.81 -3.06 12.07
CA ILE A 115 1.14 -1.82 11.70
C ILE A 115 1.20 -0.88 12.90
N GLY A 116 1.84 0.28 12.71
CA GLY A 116 1.88 1.36 13.67
C GLY A 116 0.82 2.40 13.37
N VAL A 117 0.18 2.93 14.40
CA VAL A 117 -0.70 4.08 14.32
C VAL A 117 -0.21 5.12 15.32
N SER A 118 0.04 6.35 14.86
CA SER A 118 0.54 7.45 15.69
C SER A 118 -0.32 8.71 15.53
N VAL A 119 -0.41 9.52 16.60
CA VAL A 119 -0.94 10.89 16.49
C VAL A 119 0.21 11.86 16.26
N GLU A 120 0.21 12.52 15.10
CA GLU A 120 1.25 13.47 14.71
C GLU A 120 0.66 14.81 14.28
N ASP A 121 1.52 15.82 14.15
CA ASP A 121 1.14 17.12 13.60
C ASP A 121 0.90 16.97 12.09
N LEU A 122 -0.19 17.55 11.59
CA LEU A 122 -0.48 17.53 10.16
C LEU A 122 0.65 18.16 9.33
N ALA A 123 1.38 19.14 9.89
CA ALA A 123 2.50 19.80 9.23
C ALA A 123 3.76 18.93 9.11
N SER A 124 3.93 17.91 9.96
CA SER A 124 5.09 17.01 9.91
C SER A 124 4.90 15.85 8.94
N LEU A 125 3.66 15.57 8.55
CA LEU A 125 3.34 14.46 7.67
C LEU A 125 3.51 14.82 6.20
N PRO A 126 3.97 13.86 5.36
CA PRO A 126 4.00 14.07 3.92
C PRO A 126 2.56 14.23 3.40
N SER A 127 2.40 15.07 2.37
CA SER A 127 1.08 15.40 1.82
C SER A 127 0.35 14.16 1.30
N LEU A 128 -0.87 13.96 1.81
CA LEU A 128 -1.70 12.78 1.48
C LEU A 128 -2.07 12.71 0.00
N ASP A 129 -2.19 13.85 -0.68
CA ASP A 129 -2.49 13.92 -2.11
C ASP A 129 -1.34 13.40 -2.97
N VAL A 130 -0.08 13.62 -2.57
CA VAL A 130 1.09 13.18 -3.35
C VAL A 130 1.16 11.65 -3.43
N ALA A 131 0.69 10.93 -2.40
CA ALA A 131 0.63 9.48 -2.43
C ALA A 131 -0.44 8.95 -3.42
N ALA A 132 -1.55 9.67 -3.58
CA ALA A 132 -2.58 9.33 -4.57
C ALA A 132 -2.09 9.64 -5.99
N GLU A 133 -1.44 10.78 -6.21
CA GLU A 133 -0.84 11.15 -7.50
C GLU A 133 0.21 10.13 -7.96
N LYS A 134 1.13 9.74 -7.07
CA LYS A 134 2.15 8.71 -7.39
C LYS A 134 1.53 7.35 -7.77
N ARG A 135 0.37 6.99 -7.23
CA ARG A 135 -0.35 5.76 -7.65
C ARG A 135 -0.90 5.89 -9.05
N ILE A 136 -1.47 7.04 -9.39
CA ILE A 136 -2.01 7.31 -10.74
C ILE A 136 -0.88 7.31 -11.76
N GLU A 137 0.27 7.90 -11.41
CA GLU A 137 1.48 7.89 -12.25
C GLU A 137 1.99 6.47 -12.50
N ARG A 138 2.14 5.65 -11.45
CA ARG A 138 2.56 4.24 -11.59
C ARG A 138 1.59 3.41 -12.43
N LEU A 139 0.29 3.62 -12.22
CA LEU A 139 -0.77 2.99 -13.01
C LEU A 139 -0.60 3.32 -14.50
N ALA A 140 -0.40 4.59 -14.85
CA ALA A 140 -0.19 5.01 -16.23
C ALA A 140 1.07 4.39 -16.84
N MET A 141 2.17 4.35 -16.08
CA MET A 141 3.44 3.75 -16.53
C MET A 141 3.30 2.24 -16.81
N LYS A 142 2.70 1.47 -15.90
CA LYS A 142 2.50 0.02 -16.11
C LYS A 142 1.51 -0.27 -17.24
N VAL A 143 0.50 0.57 -17.47
CA VAL A 143 -0.39 0.44 -18.62
C VAL A 143 0.38 0.67 -19.93
N GLY A 144 1.24 1.68 -19.97
CA GLY A 144 2.14 1.93 -21.11
C GLY A 144 3.09 0.77 -21.38
N GLU A 145 3.70 0.21 -20.34
CA GLU A 145 4.57 -0.97 -20.44
C GLU A 145 3.80 -2.20 -20.95
N ASN A 146 2.58 -2.42 -20.47
CA ASN A 146 1.72 -3.51 -20.95
C ASN A 146 1.41 -3.37 -22.45
N LEU A 147 1.10 -2.16 -22.90
CA LEU A 147 0.88 -1.88 -24.32
C LEU A 147 2.15 -2.14 -25.13
N PHE A 148 3.31 -1.66 -24.66
CA PHE A 148 4.59 -1.85 -25.34
C PHE A 148 4.94 -3.35 -25.48
N ASN A 149 4.81 -4.11 -24.39
CA ASN A 149 5.02 -5.57 -24.40
C ASN A 149 4.06 -6.28 -25.34
N PHE A 150 2.80 -5.84 -25.41
CA PHE A 150 1.85 -6.38 -26.38
C PHE A 150 2.31 -6.07 -27.81
N MET A 151 2.67 -4.83 -28.13
CA MET A 151 3.16 -4.47 -29.46
C MET A 151 4.38 -5.31 -29.85
N GLN A 152 5.37 -5.43 -28.97
CA GLN A 152 6.56 -6.26 -29.18
C GLN A 152 6.23 -7.73 -29.53
N SER A 153 5.17 -8.29 -28.94
CA SER A 153 4.78 -9.69 -29.20
C SER A 153 4.27 -9.94 -30.63
N PHE A 154 3.86 -8.89 -31.37
CA PHE A 154 3.41 -8.99 -32.76
C PHE A 154 4.44 -8.49 -33.78
N CYS A 155 5.64 -8.13 -33.32
CA CYS A 155 6.66 -7.56 -34.19
C CYS A 155 7.41 -8.64 -34.97
N GLY A 156 7.46 -8.45 -36.29
CA GLY A 156 8.61 -8.88 -37.09
C GLY A 156 9.71 -7.82 -36.96
N VAL A 157 10.93 -8.22 -36.61
CA VAL A 157 12.06 -7.30 -36.49
C VAL A 157 12.64 -7.08 -37.87
N ASP A 158 12.51 -5.87 -38.41
CA ASP A 158 13.18 -5.46 -39.66
C ASP A 158 14.16 -4.33 -39.33
N GLY A 159 15.35 -4.72 -38.88
CA GLY A 159 16.39 -3.81 -38.40
C GLY A 159 15.97 -3.01 -37.15
N SER A 160 15.93 -1.67 -37.25
CA SER A 160 15.60 -0.75 -36.15
C SER A 160 14.13 -0.29 -36.12
N LYS A 161 13.24 -0.84 -36.95
CA LYS A 161 11.84 -0.43 -37.01
C LYS A 161 10.92 -1.53 -36.48
N LEU A 162 9.99 -1.14 -35.60
CA LEU A 162 8.88 -1.99 -35.18
C LEU A 162 7.84 -1.99 -36.31
N ILE A 163 7.68 -3.12 -37.00
CA ILE A 163 6.59 -3.30 -37.95
C ILE A 163 5.41 -3.91 -37.18
N VAL A 164 4.37 -3.12 -37.00
CA VAL A 164 3.13 -3.55 -36.35
C VAL A 164 1.96 -3.42 -37.31
N PRO A 165 0.98 -4.35 -37.26
CA PRO A 165 -0.29 -4.19 -37.96
C PRO A 165 -0.96 -2.87 -37.57
N MET A 166 -1.62 -2.19 -38.53
CA MET A 166 -2.29 -0.91 -38.24
C MET A 166 -3.40 -1.03 -37.19
N ASP A 167 -3.97 -2.23 -37.02
CA ASP A 167 -5.03 -2.52 -36.06
C ASP A 167 -4.51 -3.02 -34.70
N ILE A 168 -3.19 -2.96 -34.45
CA ILE A 168 -2.58 -3.47 -33.20
C ILE A 168 -3.13 -2.78 -31.95
N LEU A 169 -3.35 -1.47 -32.02
CA LEU A 169 -3.86 -0.68 -30.90
C LEU A 169 -5.30 -1.03 -30.60
N ASP A 170 -6.15 -1.18 -31.62
CA ASP A 170 -7.55 -1.61 -31.45
C ASP A 170 -7.64 -3.02 -30.86
N ARG A 171 -6.79 -3.94 -31.32
CA ARG A 171 -6.72 -5.31 -30.78
C ARG A 171 -6.30 -5.32 -29.31
N TRP A 172 -5.26 -4.56 -28.97
CA TRP A 172 -4.83 -4.42 -27.58
C TRP A 172 -5.93 -3.84 -26.72
N PHE A 173 -6.54 -2.72 -27.17
CA PHE A 173 -7.56 -2.01 -26.41
C PHE A 173 -8.78 -2.88 -26.14
N LYS A 174 -9.26 -3.62 -27.15
CA LYS A 174 -10.37 -4.58 -26.98
C LYS A 174 -10.02 -5.67 -25.97
N LYS A 175 -8.82 -6.26 -26.08
CA LYS A 175 -8.35 -7.30 -25.15
C LYS A 175 -8.20 -6.76 -23.72
N PHE A 176 -7.68 -5.55 -23.58
CA PHE A 176 -7.52 -4.87 -22.29
C PHE A 176 -8.88 -4.59 -21.65
N GLN A 177 -9.84 -4.07 -22.43
CA GLN A 177 -11.19 -3.78 -21.94
C GLN A 177 -11.96 -5.06 -21.55
N GLU A 178 -11.88 -6.12 -22.34
CA GLU A 178 -12.50 -7.41 -22.02
C GLU A 178 -11.93 -7.99 -20.72
N ARG A 179 -10.61 -7.89 -20.53
CA ARG A 179 -9.93 -8.37 -19.32
C ARG A 179 -10.29 -7.52 -18.09
N ALA A 180 -10.32 -6.20 -18.23
CA ALA A 180 -10.73 -5.29 -17.17
C ALA A 180 -12.20 -5.46 -16.75
N LYS A 181 -13.09 -5.82 -17.69
CA LYS A 181 -14.50 -6.14 -17.38
C LYS A 181 -14.65 -7.49 -16.69
N ARG A 182 -13.86 -8.47 -17.08
CA ARG A 182 -13.93 -9.84 -16.55
C ARG A 182 -13.31 -9.95 -15.16
N ASP A 183 -12.26 -9.18 -14.89
CA ASP A 183 -11.53 -9.22 -13.64
C ASP A 183 -11.37 -7.79 -13.08
N PRO A 184 -12.17 -7.40 -12.06
CA PRO A 184 -12.08 -6.08 -11.45
C PRO A 184 -10.77 -5.85 -10.69
N GLU A 185 -10.04 -6.91 -10.31
CA GLU A 185 -8.73 -6.81 -9.67
C GLU A 185 -7.59 -6.57 -10.69
N TYR A 186 -7.84 -6.83 -11.98
CA TYR A 186 -6.84 -6.67 -13.04
C TYR A 186 -6.27 -5.25 -13.07
N LEU A 187 -7.14 -4.23 -12.97
CA LEU A 187 -6.73 -2.81 -12.95
C LEU A 187 -5.99 -2.44 -11.66
N LYS A 188 -6.36 -3.05 -10.53
CA LYS A 188 -5.69 -2.80 -9.24
C LYS A 188 -4.25 -3.33 -9.24
N GLY A 189 -3.96 -4.41 -9.98
CA GLY A 189 -2.60 -4.92 -10.15
C GLY A 189 -1.62 -3.92 -10.79
N PHE A 190 -2.12 -2.91 -11.51
CA PHE A 190 -1.31 -1.84 -12.07
C PHE A 190 -1.05 -0.68 -11.08
N ALA A 191 -1.86 -0.56 -10.03
CA ALA A 191 -1.72 0.51 -9.02
C ALA A 191 -0.85 0.10 -7.82
N LEU A 192 -0.63 -1.21 -7.62
CA LEU A 192 0.23 -1.81 -6.60
C LEU A 192 1.71 -1.75 -7.00
#